data_AF-X1R7Q4-F1
#
_entry.id   AF-X1R7Q4-F1
#
_cell.length_a   1.000
_cell.length_b   1.000
_cell.length_c   1.000
_cell.angle_alpha   90.00
_cell.angle_beta   90.00
_cell.angle_gamma   90.00
#
_symmetry.space_group_name_H-M   'P 1'
#
loop_
_entity.id
_entity.type
_entity.pdbx_description
1 polymer ?
#
loop_
_entity_poly.entity_id
_entity_poly.type
_entity_poly.pdbx_seq_one_letter_code
_entity_poly.pdbx_strand_id
1 'polypeptide(L)'
;SSEWAQRYWAAHWSLPSPQQGYEMLHRGIINQDDLLMLMKALDIMPFWRDKLMQMSFRRLTRVDIRRMYKAGVITEAEVYENYLQHGYNPKNARLMTNFTVQWALPAHASITRSDILTAYKNRMITNIEASDLLADMGETYFHRDFMLKAVDYKKGLELTENKIKGIRNLYKRQVYDENKTIDELSKLDLPTEEISDLMQIWYYEIKAEPPRHWTTAQTLGFVKEGLITKDRGIIELQAIGYDPEHITVYMRSIE
;
A
#
# COMPACT_ATOMS: atom_id res chain seq x y z
N SER A 1 20.21 14.17 82.15
CA SER A 1 18.91 14.87 82.07
C SER A 1 18.01 14.11 81.09
N SER A 2 16.68 14.27 81.18
CA SER A 2 15.71 13.62 80.28
C SER A 2 15.95 13.94 78.79
N GLU A 3 16.43 15.15 78.50
CA GLU A 3 16.74 15.62 77.14
C GLU A 3 17.82 14.78 76.44
N TRP A 4 18.92 14.46 77.13
CA TRP A 4 19.98 13.63 76.55
C TRP A 4 19.52 12.21 76.23
N ALA A 5 18.63 11.65 77.06
CA ALA A 5 18.06 10.33 76.82
C ALA A 5 17.16 10.32 75.57
N GLN A 6 16.37 11.38 75.33
CA GLN A 6 15.53 11.50 74.13
C GLN A 6 16.35 11.67 72.86
N ARG A 7 17.41 12.50 72.88
CA ARG A 7 18.33 12.66 71.73
C ARG A 7 19.09 11.37 71.44
N TYR A 8 19.56 10.68 72.48
CA TYR A 8 20.23 9.39 72.33
C TYR A 8 19.28 8.34 71.74
N TRP A 9 18.02 8.28 72.19
CA TRP A 9 17.00 7.40 71.62
C TRP A 9 16.70 7.72 70.15
N ALA A 10 16.52 9.00 69.80
CA ALA A 10 16.28 9.42 68.42
C ALA A 10 17.44 9.10 67.48
N ALA A 11 18.69 9.12 67.98
CA ALA A 11 19.86 8.71 67.20
C ALA A 11 19.88 7.22 66.82
N HIS A 12 19.03 6.38 67.43
CA HIS A 12 18.89 4.96 67.06
C HIS A 12 17.87 4.71 65.94
N TRP A 13 17.15 5.73 65.49
CA TRP A 13 16.21 5.56 64.39
C TRP A 13 16.96 5.21 63.11
N SER A 14 16.50 4.17 62.42
CA SER A 14 16.94 3.89 61.05
C SER A 14 16.19 4.83 60.11
N LEU A 15 16.93 5.72 59.46
CA LEU A 15 16.38 6.66 58.49
C LEU A 15 16.22 5.97 57.12
N PRO A 16 15.22 6.39 56.31
CA PRO A 16 15.14 5.98 54.92
C PRO A 16 16.42 6.30 54.15
N SER A 17 16.77 5.47 53.17
CA SER A 17 17.90 5.75 52.29
C SER A 17 17.58 6.92 51.33
N PRO A 18 18.60 7.57 50.73
CA PRO A 18 18.37 8.58 49.70
C PRO A 18 17.52 8.06 48.53
N GLN A 19 17.72 6.80 48.13
CA GLN A 19 16.93 6.16 47.06
C GLN A 19 15.45 6.04 47.44
N GLN A 20 15.15 5.62 48.68
CA GLN A 20 13.78 5.61 49.18
C GLN A 20 13.20 7.03 49.23
N GLY A 21 13.99 8.02 49.64
CA GLY A 21 13.63 9.43 49.57
C GLY A 21 13.25 9.89 48.15
N TYR A 22 14.03 9.51 47.14
CA TYR A 22 13.73 9.84 45.73
C TYR A 22 12.45 9.19 45.25
N GLU A 23 12.22 7.91 45.58
CA GLU A 23 10.98 7.23 45.22
C GLU A 23 9.75 7.86 45.89
N MET A 24 9.86 8.22 47.17
CA MET A 24 8.79 8.92 47.89
C MET A 24 8.50 10.28 47.24
N LEU A 25 9.53 11.02 46.84
CA LEU A 25 9.38 12.29 46.13
C LEU A 25 8.67 12.09 44.77
N HIS A 26 9.13 11.15 43.94
CA HIS A 26 8.55 10.92 42.61
C HIS A 26 7.11 10.39 42.66
N ARG A 27 6.74 9.70 43.75
CA ARG A 27 5.36 9.23 43.99
C ARG A 27 4.47 10.31 44.64
N GLY A 28 5.01 11.48 44.98
CA GLY A 28 4.27 12.56 45.65
C GLY A 28 3.91 12.26 47.10
N ILE A 29 4.61 11.32 47.75
CA ILE A 29 4.39 10.97 49.17
C ILE A 29 5.01 12.04 50.08
N ILE A 30 6.13 12.62 49.65
CA ILE A 30 6.82 13.72 50.32
C ILE A 30 7.11 14.85 49.31
N ASN A 31 7.35 16.06 49.82
CA ASN A 31 7.78 17.20 48.99
C ASN A 31 9.32 17.35 48.97
N GLN A 32 9.81 18.39 48.29
CA GLN A 32 11.26 18.66 48.19
C GLN A 32 11.90 19.05 49.53
N ASP A 33 11.18 19.78 50.39
CA ASP A 33 11.66 20.21 51.70
C ASP A 33 11.83 19.01 52.65
N ASP A 34 10.89 18.07 52.61
CA ASP A 34 10.96 16.80 53.33
C ASP A 34 12.17 15.98 52.89
N LEU A 35 12.44 15.93 51.58
CA LEU A 35 13.63 15.25 51.05
C LEU A 35 14.92 15.94 51.51
N LEU A 36 14.98 17.28 51.50
CA LEU A 36 16.14 18.03 52.01
C LEU A 36 16.35 17.81 53.50
N MET A 37 15.28 17.70 54.28
CA MET A 37 15.34 17.35 55.71
C MET A 37 15.92 15.95 55.91
N LEU A 38 15.47 14.95 55.14
CA LEU A 38 16.02 13.60 55.16
C LEU A 38 17.51 13.61 54.80
N MET A 39 17.90 14.29 53.72
CA MET A 39 19.30 14.37 53.30
C MET A 39 20.19 15.09 54.32
N LYS A 40 19.64 16.06 55.06
CA LYS A 40 20.33 16.70 56.19
C LYS A 40 20.52 15.74 57.35
N ALA A 41 19.50 14.95 57.70
CA ALA A 41 19.57 13.96 58.76
C ALA A 41 20.51 12.80 58.44
N LEU A 42 20.72 12.50 57.15
CA LEU A 42 21.71 11.55 56.65
C LEU A 42 23.14 12.13 56.53
N ASP A 43 23.38 13.33 57.06
CA ASP A 43 24.67 14.04 57.01
C ASP A 43 25.24 14.23 55.58
N ILE A 44 24.38 14.30 54.56
CA ILE A 44 24.81 14.65 53.20
C ILE A 44 25.21 16.13 53.20
N MET A 45 26.42 16.45 52.73
CA MET A 45 26.92 17.83 52.66
C MET A 45 25.95 18.72 51.86
N PRO A 46 25.64 19.95 52.32
CA PRO A 46 24.72 20.87 51.64
C PRO A 46 24.98 21.02 50.13
N PHE A 47 26.24 21.10 49.72
CA PHE A 47 26.65 21.23 48.32
C PHE A 47 26.11 20.12 47.40
N TRP A 48 25.96 18.90 47.91
CA TRP A 48 25.54 17.73 47.13
C TRP A 48 24.03 17.53 47.08
N ARG A 49 23.27 18.14 48.00
CA ARG A 49 21.84 17.84 48.17
C ARG A 49 21.04 18.13 46.90
N ASP A 50 21.18 19.34 46.37
CA ASP A 50 20.47 19.76 45.15
C ASP A 50 20.90 18.97 43.93
N LYS A 51 22.19 18.62 43.83
CA LYS A 51 22.75 17.85 42.70
C LYS A 51 22.20 16.44 42.68
N LEU A 52 22.16 15.80 43.84
CA LEU A 52 21.62 14.46 44.02
C LEU A 52 20.10 14.44 43.82
N MET A 53 19.39 15.48 44.27
CA MET A 53 17.96 15.65 43.99
C MET A 53 17.69 15.78 42.48
N GLN A 54 18.42 16.64 41.77
CA GLN A 54 18.29 16.79 40.32
C GLN A 54 18.60 15.49 39.57
N MET A 55 19.63 14.76 40.00
CA MET A 55 20.00 13.46 39.45
C MET A 55 18.91 12.40 39.63
N SER A 56 18.04 12.55 40.64
CA SER A 56 16.97 11.58 40.90
C SER A 56 15.95 11.51 39.78
N PHE A 57 15.71 12.61 39.06
CA PHE A 57 14.71 12.64 37.99
C PHE A 57 15.16 11.82 36.78
N ARG A 58 14.19 11.14 36.16
CA ARG A 58 14.43 10.32 34.97
C ARG A 58 14.67 11.21 33.77
N ARG A 59 15.69 10.85 32.98
CA ARG A 59 15.93 11.41 31.64
C ARG A 59 14.94 10.77 30.65
N LEU A 60 14.68 11.45 29.54
CA LEU A 60 13.93 10.85 28.43
C LEU A 60 14.61 9.54 28.00
N THR A 61 13.84 8.53 27.58
CA THR A 61 14.44 7.31 27.06
C THR A 61 14.88 7.51 25.61
N ARG A 62 15.88 6.75 25.15
CA ARG A 62 16.28 6.74 23.72
C ARG A 62 15.12 6.47 22.77
N VAL A 63 14.12 5.71 23.19
CA VAL A 63 12.93 5.43 22.38
C VAL A 63 12.04 6.66 22.32
N ASP A 64 11.80 7.31 23.45
CA ASP A 64 10.96 8.51 23.52
C ASP A 64 11.61 9.68 22.80
N ILE A 65 12.93 9.86 22.91
CA ILE A 65 13.69 10.86 22.15
C ILE A 65 13.40 10.73 20.64
N ARG A 66 13.50 9.53 20.07
CA ARG A 66 13.21 9.31 18.65
C ARG A 66 11.76 9.59 18.29
N ARG A 67 10.82 9.13 19.11
CA ARG A 67 9.37 9.33 18.88
C ARG A 67 8.99 10.80 18.97
N MET A 68 9.50 11.52 19.98
CA MET A 68 9.28 12.95 20.19
C MET A 68 9.87 13.77 19.05
N TYR A 69 11.08 13.44 18.59
CA TYR A 69 11.67 14.11 17.42
C TYR A 69 10.82 13.88 16.16
N LYS A 70 10.42 12.63 15.89
CA LYS A 70 9.53 12.31 14.76
C LYS A 70 8.18 13.00 14.83
N ALA A 71 7.65 13.21 16.03
CA ALA A 71 6.41 13.96 16.27
C ALA A 71 6.60 15.49 16.23
N GLY A 72 7.82 15.99 16.05
CA GLY A 72 8.13 17.42 16.04
C GLY A 72 8.08 18.10 17.43
N VAL A 73 8.08 17.31 18.51
CA VAL A 73 8.01 17.82 19.89
C VAL A 73 9.35 18.38 20.37
N ILE A 74 10.46 17.82 19.88
CA ILE A 74 11.83 18.26 20.18
C ILE A 74 12.61 18.51 18.90
N THR A 75 13.52 19.47 18.96
CA THR A 75 14.44 19.85 17.89
C THR A 75 15.65 18.92 17.80
N GLU A 76 16.41 18.99 16.70
CA GLU A 76 17.66 18.23 16.54
C GLU A 76 18.68 18.56 17.64
N ALA A 77 18.78 19.83 18.03
CA ALA A 77 19.66 20.26 19.11
C ALA A 77 19.27 19.61 20.45
N GLU A 78 17.98 19.55 20.76
CA GLU A 78 17.47 18.89 21.96
C GLU A 78 17.68 17.37 21.92
N VAL A 79 17.61 16.74 20.75
CA VAL A 79 17.99 15.32 20.59
C VAL A 79 19.46 15.10 20.96
N TYR A 80 20.35 15.97 20.47
CA TYR A 80 21.77 15.90 20.78
C TYR A 80 22.05 16.04 22.28
N GLU A 81 21.45 17.05 22.91
CA GLU A 81 21.59 17.28 24.36
C GLU A 81 21.06 16.10 25.18
N ASN A 82 19.93 15.50 24.80
CA ASN A 82 19.42 14.33 25.49
C ASN A 82 20.36 13.11 25.37
N TYR A 83 21.02 12.93 24.22
CA TYR A 83 22.05 11.89 24.10
C TYR A 83 23.30 12.18 24.93
N LEU A 84 23.74 13.44 25.05
CA LEU A 84 24.80 13.80 26.00
C LEU A 84 24.39 13.49 27.44
N GLN A 85 23.16 13.84 27.82
CA GLN A 85 22.62 13.53 29.14
C GLN A 85 22.56 12.03 29.39
N HIS A 86 22.43 11.17 28.37
CA HIS A 86 22.56 9.71 28.54
C HIS A 86 23.99 9.22 28.83
N GLY A 87 24.99 10.10 28.79
CA GLY A 87 26.40 9.76 29.01
C GLY A 87 27.13 9.37 27.73
N TYR A 88 26.54 9.58 26.55
CA TYR A 88 27.29 9.44 25.30
C TYR A 88 28.35 10.55 25.21
N ASN A 89 29.54 10.18 24.73
CA ASN A 89 30.54 11.20 24.38
C ASN A 89 30.04 12.07 23.19
N PRO A 90 30.61 13.27 22.97
CA PRO A 90 30.14 14.18 21.93
C PRO A 90 30.05 13.57 20.52
N LYS A 91 30.98 12.66 20.18
CA LYS A 91 30.99 11.95 18.90
C LYS A 91 29.79 11.00 18.77
N ASN A 92 29.55 10.16 19.77
CA ASN A 92 28.47 9.18 19.76
C ASN A 92 27.09 9.86 19.87
N ALA A 93 26.98 10.94 20.65
CA ALA A 93 25.76 11.74 20.71
C ALA A 93 25.42 12.31 19.33
N ARG A 94 26.42 12.79 18.56
CA ARG A 94 26.22 13.28 17.19
C ARG A 94 25.77 12.16 16.25
N LEU A 95 26.42 10.99 16.31
CA LEU A 95 26.02 9.83 15.50
C LEU A 95 24.57 9.40 15.80
N MET A 96 24.19 9.34 17.06
CA MET A 96 22.82 9.00 17.48
C MET A 96 21.79 10.04 17.06
N THR A 97 22.18 11.33 17.07
CA THR A 97 21.36 12.43 16.58
C THR A 97 21.11 12.27 15.08
N ASN A 98 22.18 12.13 14.29
CA ASN A 98 22.07 11.94 12.84
C ASN A 98 21.21 10.72 12.48
N PHE A 99 21.40 9.59 13.19
CA PHE A 99 20.56 8.41 13.03
C PHE A 99 19.08 8.71 13.35
N THR A 100 18.80 9.46 14.40
CA THR A 100 17.44 9.83 14.79
C THR A 100 16.78 10.72 13.74
N VAL A 101 17.52 11.69 13.21
CA VAL A 101 17.06 12.55 12.12
C VAL A 101 16.71 11.71 10.90
N GLN A 102 17.63 10.84 10.45
CA GLN A 102 17.41 9.95 9.31
C GLN A 102 16.23 8.98 9.52
N TRP A 103 16.09 8.42 10.73
CA TRP A 103 15.00 7.50 11.07
C TRP A 103 13.63 8.20 11.09
N ALA A 104 13.61 9.48 11.47
CA ALA A 104 12.39 10.27 11.61
C ALA A 104 11.94 10.92 10.30
N LEU A 105 12.81 11.01 9.30
CA LEU A 105 12.38 11.34 7.94
C LEU A 105 11.23 10.39 7.58
N PRO A 106 10.12 10.92 7.01
CA PRO A 106 9.15 10.05 6.39
C PRO A 106 9.93 9.08 5.51
N ALA A 107 9.65 7.77 5.59
CA ALA A 107 9.96 6.94 4.45
C ALA A 107 9.31 7.69 3.29
N HIS A 108 10.11 8.30 2.40
CA HIS A 108 9.59 8.92 1.18
C HIS A 108 8.49 7.98 0.70
N ALA A 109 7.28 8.47 0.42
CA ALA A 109 6.22 7.63 -0.13
C ALA A 109 6.86 6.74 -1.19
N SER A 110 7.14 5.48 -0.83
CA SER A 110 8.34 4.85 -1.38
C SER A 110 7.92 4.34 -2.71
N ILE A 111 8.20 5.11 -3.76
CA ILE A 111 8.11 4.66 -5.12
C ILE A 111 8.79 3.29 -5.12
N THR A 112 7.98 2.26 -5.29
CA THR A 112 8.46 0.89 -5.30
C THR A 112 9.09 0.63 -6.65
N ARG A 113 9.88 -0.44 -6.77
CA ARG A 113 10.33 -0.92 -8.09
C ARG A 113 9.14 -1.09 -9.05
N SER A 114 7.99 -1.57 -8.53
CA SER A 114 6.78 -1.74 -9.34
C SER A 114 6.22 -0.42 -9.84
N ASP A 115 6.25 0.64 -9.01
CA ASP A 115 5.80 1.98 -9.42
C ASP A 115 6.70 2.56 -10.51
N ILE A 116 8.02 2.40 -10.39
CA ILE A 116 8.98 2.84 -11.42
C ILE A 116 8.72 2.10 -12.74
N LEU A 117 8.63 0.76 -12.70
CA LEU A 117 8.38 -0.03 -13.90
C LEU A 117 6.99 0.27 -14.50
N THR A 118 6.00 0.59 -13.68
CA THR A 118 4.67 1.01 -14.13
C THR A 118 4.69 2.39 -14.77
N ALA A 119 5.40 3.35 -14.18
CA ALA A 119 5.59 4.68 -14.75
C ALA A 119 6.32 4.59 -16.10
N TYR A 120 7.36 3.76 -16.20
CA TYR A 120 8.06 3.46 -17.45
C TYR A 120 7.15 2.77 -18.48
N LYS A 121 6.36 1.77 -18.04
CA LYS A 121 5.34 1.12 -18.87
C LYS A 121 4.34 2.15 -19.40
N ASN A 122 3.93 3.13 -18.61
CA ASN A 122 2.96 4.12 -19.03
C ASN A 122 3.57 5.35 -19.74
N ARG A 123 4.87 5.31 -20.07
CA ARG A 123 5.62 6.44 -20.68
C ARG A 123 5.59 7.73 -19.85
N MET A 124 5.39 7.61 -18.54
CA MET A 124 5.46 8.73 -17.60
C MET A 124 6.91 9.16 -17.34
N ILE A 125 7.85 8.23 -17.48
CA ILE A 125 9.29 8.44 -17.37
C ILE A 125 10.00 7.71 -18.51
N THR A 126 11.21 8.17 -18.83
CA THR A 126 12.11 7.59 -19.82
C THR A 126 12.84 6.36 -19.27
N ASN A 127 13.48 5.60 -20.17
CA ASN A 127 14.32 4.46 -19.80
C ASN A 127 15.48 4.87 -18.89
N ILE A 128 16.09 6.02 -19.18
CA ILE A 128 17.22 6.57 -18.42
C ILE A 128 16.76 6.93 -17.00
N GLU A 129 15.67 7.71 -16.87
CA GLU A 129 15.11 8.09 -15.57
C GLU A 129 14.68 6.86 -14.74
N ALA A 130 14.07 5.86 -15.38
CA ALA A 130 13.71 4.62 -14.70
C ALA A 130 14.94 3.83 -14.22
N SER A 131 16.01 3.79 -15.03
CA SER A 131 17.28 3.15 -14.68
C SER A 131 17.98 3.86 -13.51
N ASP A 132 17.97 5.19 -13.49
CA ASP A 132 18.57 5.98 -12.42
C ASP A 132 17.82 5.79 -11.09
N LEU A 133 16.48 5.86 -11.12
CA LEU A 133 15.65 5.61 -9.94
C LEU A 133 15.86 4.20 -9.37
N LEU A 134 15.99 3.18 -10.22
CA LEU A 134 16.31 1.83 -9.76
C LEU A 134 17.74 1.73 -9.21
N ALA A 135 18.69 2.53 -9.72
CA ALA A 135 20.06 2.59 -9.20
C ALA A 135 20.08 3.13 -7.78
N ASP A 136 19.32 4.20 -7.53
CA ASP A 136 19.17 4.82 -6.21
C ASP A 136 18.54 3.86 -5.20
N MET A 137 17.74 2.90 -5.66
CA MET A 137 17.21 1.79 -4.85
C MET A 137 18.21 0.64 -4.62
N GLY A 138 19.42 0.74 -5.15
CA GLY A 138 20.49 -0.25 -4.99
C GLY A 138 20.47 -1.39 -6.02
N GLU A 139 19.71 -1.29 -7.12
CA GLU A 139 19.73 -2.31 -8.17
C GLU A 139 20.99 -2.28 -9.01
N THR A 140 21.53 -3.47 -9.28
CA THR A 140 22.71 -3.61 -10.15
C THR A 140 22.36 -3.23 -11.60
N TYR A 141 23.36 -2.82 -12.38
CA TYR A 141 23.16 -2.52 -13.81
C TYR A 141 22.48 -3.67 -14.58
N PHE A 142 22.93 -4.91 -14.35
CA PHE A 142 22.36 -6.10 -14.99
C PHE A 142 20.87 -6.28 -14.66
N HIS A 143 20.49 -6.16 -13.38
CA HIS A 143 19.08 -6.28 -12.98
C HIS A 143 18.21 -5.18 -13.59
N ARG A 144 18.68 -3.92 -13.60
CA ARG A 144 17.94 -2.79 -14.18
C ARG A 144 17.69 -2.98 -15.67
N ASP A 145 18.74 -3.31 -16.42
CA ASP A 145 18.66 -3.58 -17.86
C ASP A 145 17.66 -4.71 -18.16
N PHE A 146 17.74 -5.81 -17.40
CA PHE A 146 16.80 -6.92 -17.55
C PHE A 146 15.35 -6.51 -17.25
N MET A 147 15.11 -5.79 -16.14
CA MET A 147 13.76 -5.35 -15.76
C MET A 147 13.14 -4.43 -16.81
N LEU A 148 13.89 -3.46 -17.33
CA LEU A 148 13.39 -2.51 -18.32
C LEU A 148 13.12 -3.20 -19.67
N LYS A 149 14.02 -4.08 -20.12
CA LYS A 149 13.80 -4.90 -21.33
C LYS A 149 12.58 -5.81 -21.21
N ALA A 150 12.34 -6.40 -20.03
CA ALA A 150 11.16 -7.21 -19.78
C ALA A 150 9.86 -6.39 -19.91
N VAL A 151 9.85 -5.15 -19.43
CA VAL A 151 8.71 -4.22 -19.60
C VAL A 151 8.48 -3.92 -21.08
N ASP A 152 9.53 -3.62 -21.84
CA ASP A 152 9.41 -3.33 -23.27
C ASP A 152 8.95 -4.54 -24.08
N TYR A 153 9.47 -5.72 -23.78
CA TYR A 153 9.02 -6.98 -24.38
C TYR A 153 7.53 -7.24 -24.11
N LYS A 154 7.10 -7.08 -22.84
CA LYS A 154 5.69 -7.27 -22.45
C LYS A 154 4.76 -6.26 -23.15
N LYS A 155 5.20 -5.02 -23.35
CA LYS A 155 4.45 -4.02 -24.12
C LYS A 155 4.30 -4.42 -25.59
N GLY A 156 5.35 -4.99 -26.18
CA GLY A 156 5.30 -5.54 -27.54
C GLY A 156 4.24 -6.63 -27.66
N LEU A 157 4.23 -7.58 -26.72
CA LEU A 157 3.21 -8.64 -26.67
C LEU A 157 1.79 -8.08 -26.49
N GLU A 158 1.58 -7.17 -25.52
CA GLU A 158 0.27 -6.55 -25.29
C GLU A 158 -0.25 -5.79 -26.53
N LEU A 159 0.64 -5.14 -27.29
CA LEU A 159 0.26 -4.48 -28.54
C LEU A 159 -0.19 -5.50 -29.60
N THR A 160 0.56 -6.58 -29.78
CA THR A 160 0.21 -7.66 -30.72
C THR A 160 -1.11 -8.32 -30.34
N GLU A 161 -1.30 -8.67 -29.07
CA GLU A 161 -2.57 -9.21 -28.56
C GLU A 161 -3.75 -8.27 -28.80
N ASN A 162 -3.58 -6.97 -28.60
CA ASN A 162 -4.63 -5.98 -28.86
C ASN A 162 -4.97 -5.89 -30.36
N LYS A 163 -3.97 -5.99 -31.25
CA LYS A 163 -4.21 -6.06 -32.69
C LYS A 163 -4.96 -7.34 -33.08
N ILE A 164 -4.56 -8.50 -32.54
CA ILE A 164 -5.26 -9.79 -32.73
C ILE A 164 -6.72 -9.67 -32.29
N LYS A 165 -6.99 -9.11 -31.11
CA LYS A 165 -8.36 -8.86 -30.62
C LYS A 165 -9.17 -7.95 -31.54
N GLY A 166 -8.53 -6.91 -32.09
CA GLY A 166 -9.15 -6.02 -33.09
C GLY A 166 -9.54 -6.77 -34.36
N ILE A 167 -8.62 -7.56 -34.91
CA ILE A 167 -8.83 -8.38 -36.12
C ILE A 167 -9.93 -9.41 -35.88
N ARG A 168 -9.90 -10.12 -34.75
CA ARG A 168 -10.95 -11.05 -34.33
C ARG A 168 -12.34 -10.40 -34.36
N ASN A 169 -12.47 -9.19 -33.79
CA ASN A 169 -13.75 -8.49 -33.78
C ASN A 169 -14.24 -8.13 -35.18
N LEU A 170 -13.34 -7.79 -36.10
CA LEU A 170 -13.69 -7.50 -37.50
C LEU A 170 -14.12 -8.76 -38.23
N TYR A 171 -13.45 -9.88 -38.01
CA TYR A 171 -13.82 -11.19 -38.55
C TYR A 171 -15.19 -11.65 -38.03
N LYS A 172 -15.40 -11.62 -36.70
CA LYS A 172 -16.69 -11.99 -36.09
C LYS A 172 -17.87 -11.18 -36.60
N ARG A 173 -17.66 -9.91 -36.93
CA ARG A 173 -18.69 -9.01 -37.49
C ARG A 173 -18.86 -9.15 -39.01
N GLN A 174 -18.20 -10.13 -39.63
CA GLN A 174 -18.20 -10.37 -41.07
C GLN A 174 -17.71 -9.16 -41.89
N VAL A 175 -16.95 -8.26 -41.27
CA VAL A 175 -16.31 -7.13 -41.97
C VAL A 175 -15.08 -7.63 -42.72
N TYR A 176 -14.36 -8.60 -42.13
CA TYR A 176 -13.30 -9.35 -42.78
C TYR A 176 -13.78 -10.76 -43.10
N ASP A 177 -13.43 -11.24 -44.29
CA ASP A 177 -13.51 -12.65 -44.63
C ASP A 177 -12.27 -13.40 -44.13
N GLU A 178 -12.25 -14.72 -44.31
CA GLU A 178 -11.16 -15.59 -43.86
C GLU A 178 -9.81 -15.19 -44.47
N ASN A 179 -9.75 -14.99 -45.78
CA ASN A 179 -8.50 -14.61 -46.48
C ASN A 179 -7.95 -13.29 -45.96
N LYS A 180 -8.80 -12.26 -45.85
CA LYS A 180 -8.39 -10.95 -45.34
C LYS A 180 -7.95 -11.02 -43.88
N THR A 181 -8.58 -11.87 -43.08
CA THR A 181 -8.22 -12.04 -41.66
C THR A 181 -6.83 -12.68 -41.53
N ILE A 182 -6.56 -13.72 -42.32
CA ILE A 182 -5.25 -14.38 -42.38
C ILE A 182 -4.17 -13.40 -42.86
N ASP A 183 -4.44 -12.59 -43.89
CA ASP A 183 -3.52 -11.57 -44.38
C ASP A 183 -3.19 -10.53 -43.31
N GLU A 184 -4.18 -10.02 -42.57
CA GLU A 184 -3.96 -9.05 -41.49
C GLU A 184 -3.21 -9.64 -40.29
N LEU A 185 -3.44 -10.91 -39.96
CA LEU A 185 -2.68 -11.62 -38.92
C LEU A 185 -1.24 -11.89 -39.34
N SER A 186 -1.01 -12.21 -40.62
CA SER A 186 0.33 -12.47 -41.16
C SER A 186 1.22 -11.23 -41.10
N LYS A 187 0.64 -10.01 -41.22
CA LYS A 187 1.34 -8.73 -41.04
C LYS A 187 1.81 -8.48 -39.59
N LEU A 188 1.40 -9.31 -38.63
CA LEU A 188 1.85 -9.27 -37.25
C LEU A 188 3.06 -10.20 -37.01
N ASP A 189 3.62 -10.79 -38.06
CA ASP A 189 4.73 -11.75 -38.01
C ASP A 189 4.42 -12.99 -37.16
N LEU A 190 3.14 -13.37 -37.07
CA LEU A 190 2.71 -14.57 -36.35
C LEU A 190 3.07 -15.84 -37.14
N PRO A 191 3.50 -16.93 -36.47
CA PRO A 191 3.68 -18.23 -37.11
C PRO A 191 2.39 -18.73 -37.77
N THR A 192 2.52 -19.39 -38.92
CA THR A 192 1.37 -19.91 -39.69
C THR A 192 0.47 -20.86 -38.88
N GLU A 193 1.08 -21.68 -38.01
CA GLU A 193 0.36 -22.60 -37.12
C GLU A 193 -0.53 -21.82 -36.12
N GLU A 194 -0.01 -20.74 -35.53
CA GLU A 194 -0.76 -19.89 -34.61
C GLU A 194 -1.93 -19.19 -35.31
N ILE A 195 -1.75 -18.74 -36.55
CA ILE A 195 -2.83 -18.16 -37.35
C ILE A 195 -3.93 -19.20 -37.61
N SER A 196 -3.56 -20.42 -37.97
CA SER A 196 -4.51 -21.53 -38.19
C SER A 196 -5.33 -21.83 -36.93
N ASP A 197 -4.67 -21.90 -35.77
CA ASP A 197 -5.33 -22.14 -34.48
C ASP A 197 -6.31 -21.02 -34.14
N LEU A 198 -5.92 -19.75 -34.30
CA LEU A 198 -6.79 -18.60 -34.08
C LEU A 198 -8.02 -18.63 -34.99
N MET A 199 -7.83 -18.93 -36.28
CA MET A 199 -8.94 -19.02 -37.24
C MET A 199 -9.90 -20.17 -36.90
N GLN A 200 -9.37 -21.32 -36.48
CA GLN A 200 -10.21 -22.45 -36.03
C GLN A 200 -11.04 -22.07 -34.80
N ILE A 201 -10.42 -21.44 -33.81
CA ILE A 201 -11.13 -20.96 -32.61
C ILE A 201 -12.26 -19.99 -33.02
N TRP A 202 -11.96 -18.99 -33.84
CA TRP A 202 -12.94 -17.96 -34.21
C TRP A 202 -14.07 -18.50 -35.09
N TYR A 203 -13.80 -19.50 -35.93
CA TYR A 203 -14.83 -20.19 -36.70
C TYR A 203 -15.90 -20.80 -35.77
N TYR A 204 -15.48 -21.48 -34.71
CA TYR A 204 -16.40 -22.04 -33.73
C TYR A 204 -17.12 -20.97 -32.91
N GLU A 205 -16.46 -19.85 -32.61
CA GLU A 205 -17.10 -18.72 -31.93
C GLU A 205 -18.24 -18.10 -32.76
N ILE A 206 -18.06 -17.96 -34.08
CA ILE A 206 -19.12 -17.47 -34.98
C ILE A 206 -20.24 -18.51 -35.11
N LYS A 207 -19.89 -19.80 -35.27
CA LYS A 207 -20.88 -20.89 -35.33
C LYS A 207 -21.71 -21.03 -34.07
N ALA A 208 -21.15 -20.68 -32.92
CA ALA A 208 -21.82 -20.69 -31.63
C ALA A 208 -22.65 -19.42 -31.37
N GLU A 209 -22.53 -18.37 -32.20
CA GLU A 209 -23.39 -17.20 -32.03
C GLU A 209 -24.84 -17.56 -32.41
N PRO A 210 -25.80 -17.41 -31.48
CA PRO A 210 -27.19 -17.68 -31.79
C PRO A 210 -27.67 -16.74 -32.90
N PRO A 211 -28.53 -17.21 -33.82
CA PRO A 211 -29.06 -16.38 -34.88
C PRO A 211 -29.70 -15.11 -34.30
N ARG A 212 -29.55 -13.98 -35.00
CA ARG A 212 -30.24 -12.74 -34.64
C ARG A 212 -31.73 -12.91 -34.91
N HIS A 213 -32.49 -13.20 -33.85
CA HIS A 213 -33.94 -13.20 -33.88
C HIS A 213 -34.51 -11.78 -33.79
N TRP A 214 -35.71 -11.58 -34.33
CA TRP A 214 -36.46 -10.36 -34.05
C TRP A 214 -36.77 -10.27 -32.55
N THR A 215 -36.88 -9.05 -32.01
CA THR A 215 -37.36 -8.90 -30.63
C THR A 215 -38.81 -9.36 -30.51
N THR A 216 -39.25 -9.72 -29.31
CA THR A 216 -40.65 -10.12 -29.05
C THR A 216 -41.64 -9.10 -29.59
N ALA A 217 -41.39 -7.81 -29.36
CA ALA A 217 -42.22 -6.71 -29.85
C ALA A 217 -42.24 -6.59 -31.38
N GLN A 218 -41.08 -6.76 -32.03
CA GLN A 218 -41.00 -6.74 -33.51
C GLN A 218 -41.75 -7.93 -34.11
N THR A 219 -41.53 -9.14 -33.59
CA THR A 219 -42.22 -10.35 -34.05
C THR A 219 -43.74 -10.20 -33.96
N LEU A 220 -44.25 -9.70 -32.82
CA LEU A 220 -45.68 -9.47 -32.62
C LEU A 220 -46.23 -8.35 -33.51
N GLY A 221 -45.46 -7.26 -33.69
CA GLY A 221 -45.79 -6.19 -34.63
C GLY A 221 -45.90 -6.69 -36.07
N PHE A 222 -44.94 -7.50 -36.53
CA PHE A 222 -44.94 -8.07 -37.88
C PHE A 222 -46.09 -9.05 -38.11
N VAL A 223 -46.47 -9.84 -37.11
CA VAL A 223 -47.66 -10.70 -37.21
C VAL A 223 -48.94 -9.86 -37.29
N LYS A 224 -49.07 -8.83 -36.44
CA LYS A 224 -50.24 -7.94 -36.41
C LYS A 224 -50.42 -7.15 -37.70
N GLU A 225 -49.31 -6.68 -38.29
CA GLU A 225 -49.28 -5.96 -39.56
C GLU A 225 -49.39 -6.90 -40.79
N GLY A 226 -49.40 -8.22 -40.58
CA GLY A 226 -49.50 -9.22 -41.66
C GLY A 226 -48.23 -9.35 -42.51
N LEU A 227 -47.09 -8.81 -42.04
CA LEU A 227 -45.78 -8.93 -42.70
C LEU A 227 -45.20 -10.35 -42.60
N ILE A 228 -45.60 -11.11 -41.57
CA ILE A 228 -45.31 -12.55 -41.40
C ILE A 228 -46.56 -13.30 -40.93
N THR A 229 -46.63 -14.60 -41.20
CA THR A 229 -47.77 -15.43 -40.76
C THR A 229 -47.74 -15.71 -39.26
N LYS A 230 -48.89 -16.02 -38.66
CA LYS A 230 -48.98 -16.45 -37.24
C LYS A 230 -48.05 -17.64 -36.97
N ASP A 231 -48.07 -18.67 -37.81
CA ASP A 231 -47.19 -19.84 -37.65
C ASP A 231 -45.70 -19.47 -37.72
N ARG A 232 -45.33 -18.51 -38.59
CA ARG A 232 -43.95 -18.01 -38.63
C ARG A 232 -43.58 -17.26 -37.36
N GLY A 233 -44.49 -16.45 -36.83
CA GLY A 233 -44.31 -15.76 -35.55
C GLY A 233 -44.15 -16.73 -34.37
N ILE A 234 -44.88 -17.85 -34.36
CA ILE A 234 -44.75 -18.90 -33.34
C ILE A 234 -43.35 -19.51 -33.38
N ILE A 235 -42.86 -19.87 -34.58
CA ILE A 235 -41.50 -20.43 -34.76
C ILE A 235 -40.43 -19.43 -34.30
N GLU A 236 -40.62 -18.13 -34.61
CA GLU A 236 -39.68 -17.09 -34.17
C GLU A 236 -39.67 -16.93 -32.64
N LEU A 237 -40.83 -16.92 -31.98
CA LEU A 237 -40.93 -16.84 -30.52
C LEU A 237 -40.36 -18.09 -29.83
N GLN A 238 -40.51 -19.28 -30.43
CA GLN A 238 -39.82 -20.50 -29.96
C GLN A 238 -38.31 -20.36 -30.08
N ALA A 239 -37.81 -19.83 -31.20
CA ALA A 239 -36.38 -19.65 -31.42
C ALA A 239 -35.76 -18.59 -30.49
N ILE A 240 -36.55 -17.59 -30.06
CA ILE A 240 -36.17 -16.61 -29.01
C ILE A 240 -36.15 -17.25 -27.61
N GLY A 241 -36.78 -18.42 -27.41
CA GLY A 241 -36.72 -19.21 -26.18
C GLY A 241 -37.99 -19.23 -25.33
N TYR A 242 -39.15 -18.80 -25.86
CA TYR A 242 -40.43 -18.90 -25.15
C TYR A 242 -41.00 -20.32 -25.21
N ASP A 243 -41.58 -20.78 -24.10
CA ASP A 243 -42.35 -22.03 -24.06
C ASP A 243 -43.77 -21.86 -24.66
N PRO A 244 -44.47 -22.98 -24.95
CA PRO A 244 -45.78 -22.95 -25.62
C PRO A 244 -46.86 -22.13 -24.90
N GLU A 245 -46.82 -22.02 -23.57
CA GLU A 245 -47.82 -21.28 -22.79
C GLU A 245 -47.68 -19.77 -23.07
N HIS A 246 -46.45 -19.24 -22.94
CA HIS A 246 -46.16 -17.83 -23.18
C HIS A 246 -46.44 -17.42 -24.64
N ILE A 247 -46.10 -18.28 -25.60
CA ILE A 247 -46.40 -18.02 -27.01
C ILE A 247 -47.90 -17.90 -27.25
N THR A 248 -48.71 -18.76 -26.63
CA THR A 248 -50.17 -18.73 -26.75
C THR A 248 -50.74 -17.41 -26.22
N VAL A 249 -50.21 -16.91 -25.08
CA VAL A 249 -50.61 -15.62 -24.51
C VAL A 249 -50.25 -14.47 -25.45
N TYR A 250 -49.03 -14.46 -25.97
CA TYR A 250 -48.60 -13.42 -26.92
C TYR A 250 -49.41 -13.42 -28.21
N MET A 251 -49.72 -14.60 -28.77
CA MET A 251 -50.52 -14.71 -29.99
C MET A 251 -51.98 -14.28 -29.80
N ARG A 252 -52.56 -14.48 -28.60
CA ARG A 252 -53.88 -13.93 -28.26
C ARG A 252 -53.88 -12.41 -28.07
N SER A 253 -52.75 -11.83 -27.65
CA SER A 253 -52.65 -10.39 -27.39
C SER A 253 -52.63 -9.51 -28.64
N ILE A 254 -52.41 -10.12 -29.81
CA ILE A 254 -52.34 -9.45 -31.11
C ILE A 254 -53.54 -9.76 -32.03
N GLU A 255 -54.48 -10.59 -31.55
CA GLU A 255 -55.83 -10.75 -32.15
C GLU A 255 -56.70 -9.53 -31.86
#